data_AF-A0A218VQH0-F1
#
_entry.id   AF-A0A218VQH0-F1
#
_cell.length_a   1.000
_cell.length_b   1.000
_cell.length_c   1.000
_cell.angle_alpha   90.00
_cell.angle_beta   90.00
_cell.angle_gamma   90.00
#
_symmetry.space_group_name_H-M   'P 1'
#
loop_
_entity.id
_entity.type
_entity.pdbx_description
1 polymer ?
#
loop_
_entity_poly.entity_id
_entity_poly.type
_entity_poly.pdbx_seq_one_letter_code
_entity_poly.pdbx_strand_id
1 'polypeptide(L)'
;MRMCVCVDETRTFSILRLLLQLSVFSLYLRSRHEHSLSHPRLQPRRVPSPEETPVPPAPPLLRPPPGLRLLLRQPPASSALLSVASDPAAGEGLSRIDSLSQVSAVLGCQWGDEGKGKLVDILAQHFDIVARCQGGANAGHTIYNAEGKKFAHHLVPSGILNEDTLCVIGNGVVVHLPVLFKEIDVLEANGISCKGRILVSDRAHLLFDFHQVVDGLREAELAESFIGTTKRGIGPCYSSKMNRNGIRVSDLRHMDTFPQKLDLLLSDAAAGFQGFNYGPEMLKEEVERYKRFAERLEPFIADTVHVMNESIAQKKKILVEGGQATMLDIDFGTFPFVTSSSPSAGGICTGLGIAPRVLGDLIGVFGVVSICHVKFWKLSEFTPYTTTC
;
A
#
# COMPACT_ATOMS: atom_id res chain seq x y z
N MET A 1 28.49 -5.35 -6.45
CA MET A 1 27.97 -6.49 -5.67
C MET A 1 26.77 -5.99 -4.86
N ARG A 2 25.58 -6.51 -5.12
CA ARG A 2 24.34 -6.18 -4.38
C ARG A 2 24.19 -7.19 -3.26
N MET A 3 24.02 -6.74 -2.02
CA MET A 3 23.85 -7.64 -0.88
C MET A 3 22.53 -7.33 -0.17
N CYS A 4 21.74 -8.38 -0.02
CA CYS A 4 20.46 -8.45 0.69
C CYS A 4 20.70 -8.26 2.19
N VAL A 5 19.90 -7.44 2.87
CA VAL A 5 19.93 -7.32 4.33
C VAL A 5 18.82 -8.22 4.88
N CYS A 6 19.19 -9.41 5.34
CA CYS A 6 18.30 -10.28 6.11
C CYS A 6 18.28 -9.81 7.57
N VAL A 7 17.09 -9.66 8.13
CA VAL A 7 16.87 -9.52 9.58
C VAL A 7 16.50 -10.91 10.10
N ASP A 8 17.37 -11.51 10.92
CA ASP A 8 17.19 -12.85 11.50
C ASP A 8 16.72 -12.72 12.95
N GLU A 9 15.65 -13.44 13.29
CA GLU A 9 15.31 -13.76 14.67
C GLU A 9 14.43 -15.03 14.73
N THR A 10 14.83 -15.96 15.61
CA THR A 10 14.04 -17.09 16.18
C THR A 10 14.11 -18.49 15.55
N ARG A 11 15.27 -19.16 15.70
CA ARG A 11 15.35 -20.64 15.74
C ARG A 11 14.98 -21.17 17.13
N THR A 12 13.68 -21.29 17.45
CA THR A 12 13.22 -22.30 18.45
C THR A 12 11.71 -22.58 18.44
N PHE A 13 10.87 -21.74 17.83
CA PHE A 13 9.40 -21.88 17.91
C PHE A 13 8.72 -22.73 16.82
N SER A 14 9.42 -23.10 15.73
CA SER A 14 8.77 -23.77 14.58
C SER A 14 8.47 -25.27 14.75
N ILE A 15 9.17 -26.00 15.61
CA ILE A 15 9.00 -27.46 15.71
C ILE A 15 7.71 -27.83 16.47
N LEU A 16 7.34 -27.04 17.48
CA LEU A 16 6.14 -27.33 18.29
C LEU A 16 4.83 -26.99 17.55
N ARG A 17 4.84 -25.98 16.65
CA ARG A 17 3.69 -25.64 15.80
C ARG A 17 3.45 -26.66 14.68
N LEU A 18 4.52 -27.23 14.11
CA LEU A 18 4.41 -28.22 13.04
C LEU A 18 3.80 -29.54 13.55
N LEU A 19 4.14 -29.94 14.79
CA LEU A 19 3.58 -31.15 15.42
C LEU A 19 2.10 -31.01 15.81
N LEU A 20 1.65 -29.79 16.17
CA LEU A 20 0.24 -29.50 16.45
C LEU A 20 -0.63 -29.40 15.18
N GLN A 21 -0.06 -29.02 14.02
CA GLN A 21 -0.81 -29.00 12.76
C GLN A 21 -1.01 -30.40 12.16
N LEU A 22 -0.06 -31.32 12.34
CA LEU A 22 -0.16 -32.68 11.82
C LEU A 22 -1.19 -33.53 12.58
N SER A 23 -1.39 -33.30 13.88
CA SER A 23 -2.40 -34.01 14.67
C SER A 23 -3.83 -33.56 14.34
N VAL A 24 -4.04 -32.26 14.08
CA VAL A 24 -5.35 -31.72 13.66
C VAL A 24 -5.72 -32.19 12.24
N PHE A 25 -4.74 -32.30 11.33
CA PHE A 25 -4.97 -32.78 9.97
C PHE A 25 -5.36 -34.28 9.93
N SER A 26 -4.77 -35.10 10.82
CA SER A 26 -5.13 -36.51 10.94
C SER A 26 -6.53 -36.74 11.51
N LEU A 27 -7.03 -35.84 12.38
CA LEU A 27 -8.41 -35.87 12.90
C LEU A 27 -9.42 -35.41 11.84
N TYR A 28 -9.06 -34.41 11.02
CA TYR A 28 -9.91 -33.93 9.93
C TYR A 28 -10.13 -34.99 8.84
N LEU A 29 -9.10 -35.77 8.50
CA LEU A 29 -9.21 -36.84 7.50
C LEU A 29 -10.05 -38.04 7.98
N ARG A 30 -10.08 -38.32 9.30
CA ARG A 30 -10.95 -39.38 9.86
C ARG A 30 -12.43 -39.00 9.83
N SER A 31 -12.78 -37.73 10.08
CA SER A 31 -14.18 -37.26 10.08
C SER A 31 -14.82 -37.26 8.69
N ARG A 32 -14.04 -37.07 7.61
CA ARG A 32 -14.57 -37.10 6.23
C ARG A 32 -14.89 -38.50 5.70
N HIS A 33 -14.29 -39.54 6.24
CA HIS A 33 -14.49 -40.90 5.74
C HIS A 33 -15.82 -41.53 6.22
N GLU A 34 -16.43 -40.98 7.27
CA GLU A 34 -17.70 -41.47 7.83
C GLU A 34 -18.96 -40.81 7.22
N HIS A 35 -18.81 -39.67 6.54
CA HIS A 35 -19.97 -38.91 5.99
C HIS A 35 -20.30 -39.18 4.50
N SER A 36 -19.62 -40.10 3.83
CA SER A 36 -19.79 -40.33 2.38
C SER A 36 -20.88 -41.34 1.98
N LEU A 37 -21.80 -41.72 2.87
CA LEU A 37 -22.88 -42.66 2.54
C LEU A 37 -24.24 -42.15 3.02
N SER A 38 -24.86 -41.24 2.26
CA SER A 38 -26.32 -41.15 2.04
C SER A 38 -26.73 -39.81 1.39
N HIS A 39 -27.09 -39.83 0.10
CA HIS A 39 -28.31 -39.21 -0.45
C HIS A 39 -28.38 -39.32 -1.99
N PRO A 40 -29.59 -39.36 -2.59
CA PRO A 40 -29.83 -39.85 -3.94
C PRO A 40 -29.59 -38.81 -5.06
N ARG A 41 -29.26 -39.32 -6.25
CA ARG A 41 -29.00 -38.56 -7.49
C ARG A 41 -30.27 -37.87 -8.01
N LEU A 42 -30.21 -36.56 -8.18
CA LEU A 42 -31.13 -35.79 -9.03
C LEU A 42 -30.54 -35.68 -10.45
N GLN A 43 -31.31 -36.05 -11.46
CA GLN A 43 -30.94 -35.90 -12.88
C GLN A 43 -31.06 -34.44 -13.33
N PRO A 44 -30.13 -33.92 -14.16
CA PRO A 44 -30.25 -32.57 -14.69
C PRO A 44 -31.25 -32.51 -15.86
N ARG A 45 -32.15 -31.50 -15.83
CA ARG A 45 -33.01 -31.11 -16.96
C ARG A 45 -32.16 -30.52 -18.09
N ARG A 46 -32.45 -30.92 -19.34
CA ARG A 46 -31.86 -30.37 -20.57
C ARG A 46 -32.31 -28.93 -20.79
N VAL A 47 -31.37 -28.03 -21.05
CA VAL A 47 -31.59 -26.67 -21.57
C VAL A 47 -31.26 -26.70 -23.07
N PRO A 48 -32.03 -26.03 -23.97
CA PRO A 48 -31.72 -26.03 -25.39
C PRO A 48 -30.51 -25.13 -25.71
N SER A 49 -29.69 -25.58 -26.66
CA SER A 49 -28.53 -24.86 -27.22
C SER A 49 -28.93 -23.64 -28.07
N PRO A 50 -28.21 -22.51 -28.02
CA PRO A 50 -28.40 -21.44 -28.98
C PRO A 50 -27.73 -21.76 -30.34
N GLU A 51 -28.39 -21.35 -31.41
CA GLU A 51 -27.94 -21.46 -32.81
C GLU A 51 -26.60 -20.73 -33.04
N GLU A 52 -25.68 -21.41 -33.74
CA GLU A 52 -24.42 -20.85 -34.21
C GLU A 52 -24.66 -19.92 -35.42
N THR A 53 -24.17 -18.68 -35.33
CA THR A 53 -24.00 -17.81 -36.50
C THR A 53 -22.53 -17.85 -36.96
N PRO A 54 -22.23 -17.94 -38.28
CA PRO A 54 -20.87 -18.12 -38.74
C PRO A 54 -20.06 -16.81 -38.69
N VAL A 55 -18.88 -16.88 -38.08
CA VAL A 55 -17.88 -15.80 -38.04
C VAL A 55 -17.10 -15.78 -39.37
N PRO A 56 -16.87 -14.61 -40.01
CA PRO A 56 -16.10 -14.54 -41.26
C PRO A 56 -14.59 -14.77 -41.02
N PRO A 57 -13.85 -15.30 -42.01
CA PRO A 57 -12.43 -15.62 -41.83
C PRO A 57 -11.55 -14.37 -41.75
N ALA A 58 -10.50 -14.47 -40.93
CA ALA A 58 -9.47 -13.43 -40.76
C ALA A 58 -8.65 -13.21 -42.05
N PRO A 59 -8.20 -11.97 -42.35
CA PRO A 59 -7.39 -11.68 -43.52
C PRO A 59 -5.94 -12.21 -43.37
N PRO A 60 -5.25 -12.53 -44.48
CA PRO A 60 -3.92 -13.12 -44.44
C PRO A 60 -2.84 -12.11 -44.01
N LEU A 61 -1.90 -12.58 -43.18
CA LEU A 61 -0.73 -11.83 -42.73
C LEU A 61 0.24 -11.53 -43.89
N LEU A 62 0.52 -10.25 -44.11
CA LEU A 62 1.55 -9.76 -45.03
C LEU A 62 2.94 -10.16 -44.53
N ARG A 63 3.71 -10.88 -45.36
CA ARG A 63 5.14 -11.16 -45.11
C ARG A 63 5.99 -9.91 -45.39
N PRO A 64 7.05 -9.63 -44.60
CA PRO A 64 7.99 -8.56 -44.92
C PRO A 64 8.89 -8.95 -46.10
N PRO A 65 9.40 -7.97 -46.88
CA PRO A 65 10.25 -8.23 -48.03
C PRO A 65 11.65 -8.71 -47.61
N PRO A 66 12.33 -9.54 -48.42
CA PRO A 66 13.68 -10.00 -48.11
C PRO A 66 14.71 -8.92 -48.50
N GLY A 67 15.52 -8.50 -47.53
CA GLY A 67 16.78 -7.78 -47.82
C GLY A 67 17.03 -6.55 -46.96
N LEU A 68 17.55 -6.75 -45.74
CA LEU A 68 18.45 -5.78 -45.12
C LEU A 68 19.43 -6.54 -44.21
N ARG A 69 20.66 -6.78 -44.71
CA ARG A 69 21.76 -7.34 -43.92
C ARG A 69 22.25 -6.27 -42.94
N LEU A 70 21.96 -6.42 -41.65
CA LEU A 70 22.61 -5.64 -40.60
C LEU A 70 23.94 -6.33 -40.24
N LEU A 71 25.07 -5.67 -40.55
CA LEU A 71 26.40 -6.11 -40.16
C LEU A 71 26.58 -5.97 -38.64
N LEU A 72 26.55 -7.09 -37.92
CA LEU A 72 26.95 -7.15 -36.51
C LEU A 72 28.47 -7.05 -36.40
N ARG A 73 28.95 -5.94 -35.84
CA ARG A 73 30.35 -5.72 -35.46
C ARG A 73 30.56 -6.33 -34.07
N GLN A 74 31.43 -7.34 -33.95
CA GLN A 74 31.82 -7.89 -32.64
C GLN A 74 32.76 -6.93 -31.88
N PRO A 75 32.66 -6.80 -30.55
CA PRO A 75 33.66 -6.10 -29.76
C PRO A 75 34.87 -7.01 -29.47
N PRO A 76 36.08 -6.46 -29.27
CA PRO A 76 37.27 -7.25 -29.03
C PRO A 76 37.33 -7.76 -27.58
N ALA A 77 37.87 -8.96 -27.42
CA ALA A 77 38.21 -9.54 -26.13
C ALA A 77 39.45 -8.84 -25.54
N SER A 78 39.37 -8.44 -24.26
CA SER A 78 40.52 -8.01 -23.47
C SER A 78 40.48 -8.74 -22.13
N SER A 79 41.49 -9.58 -21.93
CA SER A 79 41.82 -10.26 -20.69
C SER A 79 42.55 -9.30 -19.74
N ALA A 80 41.99 -9.05 -18.57
CA ALA A 80 42.72 -8.45 -17.46
C ALA A 80 42.38 -9.20 -16.16
N LEU A 81 43.45 -9.72 -15.54
CA LEU A 81 43.45 -10.49 -14.30
C LEU A 81 42.86 -9.68 -13.13
N LEU A 82 41.87 -10.26 -12.45
CA LEU A 82 41.39 -9.78 -11.15
C LEU A 82 42.42 -10.16 -10.07
N SER A 83 43.18 -9.18 -9.59
CA SER A 83 43.91 -9.30 -8.33
C SER A 83 42.92 -9.25 -7.17
N VAL A 84 42.89 -10.31 -6.37
CA VAL A 84 42.16 -10.36 -5.10
C VAL A 84 42.86 -9.43 -4.12
N ALA A 85 42.32 -8.22 -3.93
CA ALA A 85 42.70 -7.35 -2.83
C ALA A 85 41.96 -7.82 -1.58
N SER A 86 42.72 -8.07 -0.52
CA SER A 86 42.29 -8.49 0.80
C SER A 86 41.37 -7.45 1.48
N ASP A 87 40.24 -7.93 2.01
CA ASP A 87 39.30 -7.18 2.84
C ASP A 87 39.93 -6.67 4.16
N PRO A 88 39.69 -5.41 4.55
CA PRO A 88 39.66 -5.00 5.93
C PRO A 88 38.21 -4.83 6.39
N ALA A 89 37.59 -5.92 6.84
CA ALA A 89 36.31 -5.89 7.53
C ALA A 89 36.51 -5.52 9.01
N ALA A 90 36.27 -4.25 9.37
CA ALA A 90 35.88 -3.79 10.71
C ALA A 90 35.74 -2.24 10.73
N GLY A 91 34.68 -1.70 10.11
CA GLY A 91 34.41 -0.24 10.15
C GLY A 91 33.25 0.27 9.28
N GLU A 92 32.76 -0.52 8.33
CA GLU A 92 31.88 0.00 7.26
C GLU A 92 30.38 0.16 7.59
N GLY A 93 29.91 -0.25 8.78
CA GLY A 93 28.47 -0.25 9.10
C GLY A 93 27.83 1.16 9.13
N LEU A 94 28.58 2.17 9.58
CA LEU A 94 28.12 3.56 9.66
C LEU A 94 28.18 4.28 8.30
N SER A 95 28.99 3.80 7.35
CA SER A 95 29.23 4.49 6.08
C SER A 95 28.01 4.58 5.15
N ARG A 96 27.10 3.60 5.23
CA ARG A 96 25.98 3.49 4.27
C ARG A 96 24.82 4.41 4.59
N ILE A 97 24.51 4.62 5.87
CA ILE A 97 23.39 5.49 6.27
C ILE A 97 23.74 6.94 5.97
N ASP A 98 24.97 7.34 6.28
CA ASP A 98 25.46 8.69 6.00
C ASP A 98 25.60 8.98 4.50
N SER A 99 25.80 7.94 3.68
CA SER A 99 25.87 8.05 2.22
C SER A 99 24.53 8.24 1.51
N LEU A 100 23.41 8.09 2.22
CA LEU A 100 22.08 8.23 1.61
C LEU A 100 21.88 9.65 1.06
N SER A 101 21.35 9.70 -0.15
CA SER A 101 21.00 10.93 -0.86
C SER A 101 20.03 11.81 -0.06
N GLN A 102 19.99 13.09 -0.39
CA GLN A 102 19.11 14.08 0.26
C GLN A 102 17.64 13.63 0.30
N VAL A 103 17.11 13.09 -0.80
CA VAL A 103 15.74 12.59 -0.88
C VAL A 103 15.78 11.09 -1.18
N SER A 104 15.65 10.29 -0.13
CA SER A 104 15.71 8.83 -0.20
C SER A 104 14.33 8.22 0.06
N ALA A 105 14.10 6.98 -0.34
CA ALA A 105 12.83 6.29 -0.11
C ALA A 105 13.00 4.84 0.32
N VAL A 106 12.05 4.35 1.12
CA VAL A 106 11.90 2.94 1.49
C VAL A 106 10.62 2.39 0.87
N LEU A 107 10.76 1.43 -0.04
CA LEU A 107 9.65 0.81 -0.78
C LEU A 107 9.63 -0.70 -0.57
N GLY A 108 8.44 -1.29 -0.58
CA GLY A 108 8.28 -2.74 -0.46
C GLY A 108 8.36 -3.38 -1.84
N CYS A 109 9.03 -4.51 -1.96
CA CYS A 109 9.25 -5.16 -3.26
C CYS A 109 8.34 -6.37 -3.53
N GLN A 110 7.55 -6.81 -2.56
CA GLN A 110 6.69 -8.00 -2.64
C GLN A 110 5.21 -7.60 -2.52
N TRP A 111 4.42 -8.30 -1.70
CA TRP A 111 2.98 -8.08 -1.48
C TRP A 111 2.67 -7.49 -0.10
N GLY A 112 3.61 -6.74 0.49
CA GLY A 112 3.43 -6.08 1.79
C GLY A 112 4.12 -6.81 2.95
N ASP A 113 4.05 -6.18 4.13
CA ASP A 113 4.57 -6.70 5.41
C ASP A 113 6.06 -7.11 5.41
N GLU A 114 6.88 -6.45 4.59
CA GLU A 114 8.32 -6.73 4.51
C GLU A 114 9.14 -6.12 5.67
N GLY A 115 8.49 -5.43 6.61
CA GLY A 115 9.18 -4.75 7.74
C GLY A 115 9.67 -3.34 7.43
N LYS A 116 9.10 -2.66 6.43
CA LYS A 116 9.45 -1.28 6.04
C LYS A 116 9.45 -0.30 7.22
N GLY A 117 8.42 -0.35 8.06
CA GLY A 117 8.27 0.56 9.20
C GLY A 117 9.48 0.54 10.15
N LYS A 118 10.03 -0.65 10.43
CA LYS A 118 11.24 -0.80 11.25
C LYS A 118 12.45 -0.13 10.61
N LEU A 119 12.63 -0.32 9.29
CA LEU A 119 13.75 0.31 8.58
C LEU A 119 13.59 1.83 8.53
N VAL A 120 12.37 2.33 8.30
CA VAL A 120 12.08 3.77 8.30
C VAL A 120 12.36 4.37 9.68
N ASP A 121 11.94 3.72 10.75
CA ASP A 121 12.20 4.18 12.13
C ASP A 121 13.71 4.29 12.43
N ILE A 122 14.49 3.27 12.06
CA ILE A 122 15.96 3.29 12.21
C ILE A 122 16.59 4.42 11.38
N LEU A 123 16.17 4.57 10.13
CA LEU A 123 16.75 5.58 9.24
C LEU A 123 16.33 7.00 9.61
N ALA A 124 15.13 7.19 10.17
CA ALA A 124 14.56 8.49 10.47
C ALA A 124 15.45 9.37 11.38
N GLN A 125 16.30 8.77 12.20
CA GLN A 125 17.32 9.48 13.01
C GLN A 125 18.29 10.34 12.18
N HIS A 126 18.43 10.05 10.89
CA HIS A 126 19.34 10.74 9.96
C HIS A 126 18.60 11.66 8.96
N PHE A 127 17.28 11.86 9.13
CA PHE A 127 16.45 12.63 8.22
C PHE A 127 15.61 13.67 8.96
N ASP A 128 15.55 14.88 8.40
CA ASP A 128 14.76 15.98 8.96
C ASP A 128 13.25 15.76 8.77
N ILE A 129 12.87 15.05 7.70
CA ILE A 129 11.48 14.83 7.31
C ILE A 129 11.25 13.37 6.95
N VAL A 130 10.18 12.78 7.49
CA VAL A 130 9.66 11.48 7.03
C VAL A 130 8.27 11.68 6.43
N ALA A 131 8.11 11.34 5.16
CA ALA A 131 6.91 11.65 4.39
C ALA A 131 6.25 10.39 3.83
N ARG A 132 4.95 10.26 4.04
CA ARG A 132 4.13 9.21 3.44
C ARG A 132 3.44 9.73 2.20
N CYS A 133 3.58 9.03 1.08
CA CYS A 133 3.17 9.52 -0.23
C CYS A 133 1.83 8.96 -0.74
N GLN A 134 1.40 7.78 -0.29
CA GLN A 134 0.27 7.07 -0.87
C GLN A 134 -0.47 6.20 0.15
N GLY A 135 -1.58 5.60 -0.29
CA GLY A 135 -2.34 4.63 0.47
C GLY A 135 -3.21 5.31 1.52
N GLY A 136 -3.46 4.64 2.64
CA GLY A 136 -4.20 5.18 3.77
C GLY A 136 -4.02 4.30 5.01
N ALA A 137 -5.05 4.21 5.84
CA ALA A 137 -5.05 3.38 7.06
C ALA A 137 -5.06 1.86 6.81
N ASN A 138 -4.84 1.42 5.56
CA ASN A 138 -4.70 0.02 5.18
C ASN A 138 -3.28 -0.52 5.35
N ALA A 139 -2.28 0.34 5.51
CA ALA A 139 -0.97 -0.11 5.98
C ALA A 139 -0.98 -0.23 7.51
N GLY A 140 -0.17 -1.14 8.03
CA GLY A 140 0.11 -1.27 9.46
C GLY A 140 1.60 -1.45 9.65
N HIS A 141 2.26 -0.46 10.23
CA HIS A 141 3.68 -0.52 10.56
C HIS A 141 3.82 -0.70 12.06
N THR A 142 4.23 -1.89 12.47
CA THR A 142 4.56 -2.13 13.87
C THR A 142 6.00 -1.70 14.10
N ILE A 143 6.21 -0.77 15.03
CA ILE A 143 7.52 -0.34 15.49
C ILE A 143 7.60 -0.50 17.01
N TYR A 144 8.84 -0.54 17.52
CA TYR A 144 9.13 -0.70 18.93
C TYR A 144 10.04 0.45 19.33
N ASN A 145 9.68 1.17 20.38
CA ASN A 145 10.57 2.21 20.91
C ASN A 145 11.76 1.59 21.68
N ALA A 146 12.66 2.42 22.18
CA ALA A 146 13.86 1.99 22.90
C ALA A 146 13.54 1.12 24.15
N GLU A 147 12.40 1.35 24.80
CA GLU A 147 11.93 0.58 25.96
C GLU A 147 11.20 -0.72 25.57
N GLY A 148 11.13 -1.05 24.27
CA GLY A 148 10.46 -2.26 23.77
C GLY A 148 8.93 -2.16 23.70
N LYS A 149 8.37 -0.96 23.84
CA LYS A 149 6.93 -0.70 23.72
C LYS A 149 6.50 -0.71 22.26
N LYS A 150 5.47 -1.51 21.99
CA LYS A 150 4.92 -1.71 20.65
C LYS A 150 3.98 -0.57 20.27
N PHE A 151 4.22 0.04 19.11
CA PHE A 151 3.33 0.99 18.45
C PHE A 151 2.90 0.43 17.08
N ALA A 152 1.63 0.59 16.74
CA ALA A 152 1.09 0.18 15.44
C ALA A 152 0.62 1.43 14.70
N HIS A 153 1.41 1.86 13.72
CA HIS A 153 1.12 3.02 12.91
C HIS A 153 0.33 2.69 11.66
N HIS A 154 -0.61 3.56 11.32
CA HIS A 154 -1.48 3.39 10.17
C HIS A 154 -1.40 4.55 9.20
N LEU A 155 -1.56 5.78 9.68
CA LEU A 155 -1.49 7.00 8.87
C LEU A 155 -0.27 7.83 9.21
N VAL A 156 0.09 7.91 10.49
CA VAL A 156 1.25 8.68 10.95
C VAL A 156 2.53 7.99 10.45
N PRO A 157 3.45 8.72 9.79
CA PRO A 157 4.73 8.15 9.37
C PRO A 157 5.52 7.58 10.56
N SER A 158 6.27 6.51 10.32
CA SER A 158 7.00 5.75 11.35
C SER A 158 8.11 6.57 12.01
N GLY A 159 8.55 7.67 11.39
CA GLY A 159 9.52 8.61 11.95
C GLY A 159 9.05 9.39 13.18
N ILE A 160 7.77 9.31 13.56
CA ILE A 160 7.19 10.11 14.67
C ILE A 160 7.83 9.82 16.03
N LEU A 161 8.51 8.68 16.20
CA LEU A 161 9.27 8.37 17.42
C LEU A 161 10.53 9.23 17.59
N ASN A 162 11.05 9.83 16.50
CA ASN A 162 12.28 10.62 16.53
C ASN A 162 11.94 12.10 16.70
N GLU A 163 12.20 12.68 17.89
CA GLU A 163 11.72 14.01 18.31
C GLU A 163 12.02 15.13 17.30
N ASP A 164 13.18 15.09 16.65
CA ASP A 164 13.62 16.12 15.68
C ASP A 164 13.06 15.91 14.26
N THR A 165 12.35 14.82 14.00
CA THR A 165 11.80 14.49 12.68
C THR A 165 10.39 15.06 12.50
N LEU A 166 10.21 15.78 11.39
CA LEU A 166 8.91 16.23 10.91
C LEU A 166 8.22 15.14 10.10
N CYS A 167 7.03 14.73 10.50
CA CYS A 167 6.21 13.77 9.77
C CYS A 167 5.24 14.46 8.81
N VAL A 168 5.19 14.00 7.56
CA VAL A 168 4.33 14.57 6.51
C VAL A 168 3.41 13.49 5.93
N ILE A 169 2.11 13.76 5.92
CA ILE A 169 1.10 12.98 5.21
C ILE A 169 0.80 13.70 3.89
N GLY A 170 1.29 13.14 2.79
CA GLY A 170 1.25 13.75 1.46
C GLY A 170 -0.13 13.77 0.80
N ASN A 171 -0.23 14.52 -0.30
CA ASN A 171 -1.47 14.67 -1.08
C ASN A 171 -1.93 13.38 -1.77
N GLY A 172 -1.05 12.38 -1.91
CA GLY A 172 -1.42 11.09 -2.45
C GLY A 172 -2.12 10.17 -1.44
N VAL A 173 -2.12 10.50 -0.14
CA VAL A 173 -2.76 9.69 0.91
C VAL A 173 -4.27 9.95 0.95
N VAL A 174 -5.05 8.90 1.24
CA VAL A 174 -6.47 9.01 1.64
C VAL A 174 -6.57 8.95 3.16
N VAL A 175 -7.03 10.03 3.78
CA VAL A 175 -6.96 10.26 5.22
C VAL A 175 -8.31 9.97 5.86
N HIS A 176 -8.34 8.96 6.73
CA HIS A 176 -9.49 8.69 7.60
C HIS A 176 -9.29 9.39 8.94
N LEU A 177 -9.98 10.50 9.17
CA LEU A 177 -9.78 11.34 10.36
C LEU A 177 -10.02 10.60 11.69
N PRO A 178 -11.06 9.74 11.83
CA PRO A 178 -11.24 8.99 13.07
C PRO A 178 -10.04 8.08 13.41
N VAL A 179 -9.44 7.42 12.42
CA VAL A 179 -8.23 6.61 12.63
C VAL A 179 -7.03 7.49 12.93
N LEU A 180 -6.83 8.59 12.19
CA LEU A 180 -5.72 9.51 12.42
C LEU A 180 -5.74 10.06 13.86
N PHE A 181 -6.89 10.55 14.31
CA PHE A 181 -7.02 11.10 15.66
C PHE A 181 -6.84 10.04 16.75
N LYS A 182 -7.39 8.84 16.56
CA LYS A 182 -7.13 7.73 17.49
C LYS A 182 -5.64 7.40 17.58
N GLU A 183 -4.93 7.45 16.46
CA GLU A 183 -3.49 7.20 16.42
C GLU A 183 -2.70 8.30 17.16
N ILE A 184 -3.05 9.58 16.93
CA ILE A 184 -2.48 10.72 17.66
C ILE A 184 -2.77 10.62 19.16
N ASP A 185 -4.01 10.30 19.56
CA ASP A 185 -4.40 10.15 20.97
C ASP A 185 -3.59 9.04 21.66
N VAL A 186 -3.34 7.92 20.97
CA VAL A 186 -2.51 6.84 21.48
C VAL A 186 -1.05 7.29 21.60
N LEU A 187 -0.51 8.02 20.63
CA LEU A 187 0.86 8.54 20.70
C LEU A 187 1.04 9.50 21.89
N GLU A 188 0.15 10.48 22.03
CA GLU A 188 0.21 11.48 23.11
C GLU A 188 0.01 10.86 24.49
N ALA A 189 -0.92 9.91 24.64
CA ALA A 189 -1.10 9.16 25.89
C ALA A 189 0.14 8.35 26.32
N ASN A 190 1.03 8.06 25.36
CA ASN A 190 2.27 7.35 25.59
C ASN A 190 3.50 8.27 25.66
N GLY A 191 3.30 9.58 25.77
CA GLY A 191 4.35 10.58 25.97
C GLY A 191 5.00 11.10 24.69
N ILE A 192 4.48 10.72 23.51
CA ILE A 192 5.03 11.16 22.22
C ILE A 192 4.26 12.39 21.74
N SER A 193 4.91 13.55 21.80
CA SER A 193 4.30 14.81 21.34
C SER A 193 4.10 14.80 19.82
N CYS A 194 2.87 14.96 19.37
CA CYS A 194 2.52 15.07 17.95
C CYS A 194 2.41 16.53 17.48
N LYS A 195 2.29 17.48 18.41
CA LYS A 195 2.03 18.88 18.13
C LYS A 195 3.18 19.53 17.38
N GLY A 196 2.91 20.11 16.21
CA GLY A 196 3.90 20.75 15.35
C GLY A 196 4.86 19.78 14.64
N ARG A 197 4.67 18.46 14.81
CA ARG A 197 5.51 17.41 14.23
C ARG A 197 4.81 16.57 13.18
N ILE A 198 3.51 16.78 12.97
CA ILE A 198 2.73 16.12 11.92
C ILE A 198 2.14 17.21 11.03
N LEU A 199 2.36 17.10 9.72
CA LEU A 199 1.70 17.90 8.70
C LEU A 199 0.80 17.01 7.86
N VAL A 200 -0.43 17.46 7.62
CA VAL A 200 -1.41 16.82 6.77
C VAL A 200 -1.65 17.69 5.56
N SER A 201 -1.50 17.11 4.37
CA SER A 201 -1.72 17.81 3.11
C SER A 201 -3.15 18.33 3.01
N ASP A 202 -3.29 19.63 2.76
CA ASP A 202 -4.55 20.27 2.38
C ASP A 202 -5.16 19.68 1.09
N ARG A 203 -4.34 19.02 0.26
CA ARG A 203 -4.72 18.36 -1.00
C ARG A 203 -5.01 16.86 -0.84
N ALA A 204 -4.77 16.26 0.32
CA ALA A 204 -5.14 14.87 0.58
C ALA A 204 -6.66 14.69 0.56
N HIS A 205 -7.13 13.52 0.11
CA HIS A 205 -8.57 13.22 0.08
C HIS A 205 -9.03 12.65 1.42
N LEU A 206 -10.26 12.98 1.80
CA LEU A 206 -10.89 12.45 3.01
C LEU A 206 -11.53 11.10 2.72
N LEU A 207 -11.17 10.12 3.53
CA LEU A 207 -11.84 8.84 3.61
C LEU A 207 -12.90 8.94 4.71
N PHE A 208 -14.17 8.79 4.35
CA PHE A 208 -15.31 8.77 5.25
C PHE A 208 -15.73 7.35 5.67
N ASP A 209 -16.51 7.24 6.73
CA ASP A 209 -17.04 5.95 7.20
C ASP A 209 -17.93 5.28 6.14
N PHE A 210 -18.69 6.05 5.35
CA PHE A 210 -19.49 5.49 4.25
C PHE A 210 -18.64 4.80 3.19
N HIS A 211 -17.40 5.26 2.92
CA HIS A 211 -16.51 4.57 1.98
C HIS A 211 -16.18 3.15 2.49
N GLN A 212 -16.09 2.94 3.81
CA GLN A 212 -15.85 1.62 4.39
C GLN A 212 -17.07 0.71 4.22
N VAL A 213 -18.27 1.27 4.39
CA VAL A 213 -19.53 0.56 4.14
C VAL A 213 -19.63 0.14 2.67
N VAL A 214 -19.38 1.06 1.74
CA VAL A 214 -19.39 0.81 0.29
C VAL A 214 -18.36 -0.25 -0.10
N ASP A 215 -17.14 -0.21 0.46
CA ASP A 215 -16.10 -1.23 0.24
C ASP A 215 -16.60 -2.63 0.66
N GLY A 216 -17.25 -2.72 1.83
CA GLY A 216 -17.85 -3.95 2.32
C GLY A 216 -19.02 -4.46 1.46
N LEU A 217 -19.89 -3.57 0.97
CA LEU A 217 -21.01 -3.93 0.10
C LEU A 217 -20.51 -4.46 -1.25
N ARG A 218 -19.50 -3.82 -1.84
CA ARG A 218 -18.95 -4.24 -3.12
C ARG A 218 -18.27 -5.62 -3.06
N GLU A 219 -17.55 -5.91 -1.97
CA GLU A 219 -17.03 -7.25 -1.73
C GLU A 219 -18.14 -8.31 -1.57
N ALA A 220 -19.28 -7.94 -0.97
CA ALA A 220 -20.41 -8.84 -0.80
C ALA A 220 -21.11 -9.18 -2.13
N GLU A 221 -21.20 -8.21 -3.05
CA GLU A 221 -21.75 -8.41 -4.40
C GLU A 221 -20.89 -9.33 -5.27
N LEU A 222 -19.57 -9.31 -5.07
CA LEU A 222 -18.61 -10.10 -5.86
C LEU A 222 -18.61 -11.60 -5.53
N ALA A 223 -19.29 -12.04 -4.45
CA ALA A 223 -19.45 -13.43 -4.03
C ALA A 223 -18.16 -14.28 -4.14
N GLU A 224 -18.03 -15.11 -5.19
CA GLU A 224 -16.88 -16.01 -5.41
C GLU A 224 -15.64 -15.31 -5.98
N SER A 225 -15.75 -14.06 -6.45
CA SER A 225 -14.69 -13.24 -7.04
C SER A 225 -14.25 -12.08 -6.13
N PHE A 226 -14.29 -12.28 -4.80
CA PHE A 226 -13.84 -11.28 -3.83
C PHE A 226 -12.35 -10.95 -4.00
N ILE A 227 -12.01 -9.67 -3.89
CA ILE A 227 -10.62 -9.21 -3.97
C ILE A 227 -9.91 -9.48 -2.64
N GLY A 228 -10.64 -9.45 -1.52
CA GLY A 228 -10.06 -9.52 -0.19
C GLY A 228 -9.60 -8.16 0.31
N THR A 229 -10.42 -7.13 0.10
CA THR A 229 -10.08 -5.77 0.55
C THR A 229 -9.99 -5.72 2.08
N THR A 230 -9.26 -4.73 2.60
CA THR A 230 -9.19 -4.51 4.05
C THR A 230 -10.50 -3.97 4.63
N LYS A 231 -11.52 -3.73 3.79
CA LYS A 231 -12.79 -3.08 4.14
C LYS A 231 -12.59 -1.73 4.85
N ARG A 232 -11.51 -1.04 4.46
CA ARG A 232 -11.10 0.26 5.01
C ARG A 232 -11.54 1.42 4.14
N GLY A 233 -12.23 1.18 3.01
CA GLY A 233 -12.74 2.25 2.15
C GLY A 233 -11.70 2.89 1.23
N ILE A 234 -10.54 2.25 1.06
CA ILE A 234 -9.43 2.79 0.26
C ILE A 234 -9.86 2.91 -1.21
N GLY A 235 -10.36 1.81 -1.79
CA GLY A 235 -10.81 1.78 -3.19
C GLY A 235 -11.90 2.81 -3.48
N PRO A 236 -13.03 2.82 -2.73
CA PRO A 236 -14.07 3.83 -2.91
C PRO A 236 -13.58 5.27 -2.76
N CYS A 237 -12.67 5.56 -1.81
CA CYS A 237 -12.13 6.92 -1.67
C CYS A 237 -11.26 7.34 -2.87
N TYR A 238 -10.40 6.45 -3.39
CA TYR A 238 -9.66 6.71 -4.63
C TYR A 238 -10.60 6.81 -5.84
N SER A 239 -11.71 6.07 -5.88
CA SER A 239 -12.75 6.22 -6.90
C SER A 239 -13.34 7.63 -6.87
N SER A 240 -13.72 8.15 -5.69
CA SER A 240 -14.23 9.52 -5.55
C SER A 240 -13.21 10.57 -6.01
N LYS A 241 -11.92 10.34 -5.74
CA LYS A 241 -10.82 11.17 -6.26
C LYS A 241 -10.78 11.15 -7.79
N MET A 242 -10.84 9.99 -8.42
CA MET A 242 -10.78 9.86 -9.89
C MET A 242 -12.05 10.38 -10.57
N ASN A 243 -13.20 10.25 -9.92
CA ASN A 243 -14.47 10.81 -10.36
C ASN A 243 -14.54 12.33 -10.17
N ARG A 244 -13.59 12.94 -9.45
CA ARG A 244 -13.51 14.37 -9.14
C ARG A 244 -14.70 14.88 -8.32
N ASN A 245 -15.38 14.00 -7.58
CA ASN A 245 -16.43 14.35 -6.61
C ASN A 245 -15.96 14.18 -5.16
N GLY A 246 -14.78 13.61 -4.92
CA GLY A 246 -14.21 13.42 -3.59
C GLY A 246 -13.91 14.75 -2.86
N ILE A 247 -14.08 14.73 -1.55
CA ILE A 247 -13.77 15.86 -0.66
C ILE A 247 -12.31 15.76 -0.19
N ARG A 248 -11.61 16.89 -0.15
CA ARG A 248 -10.22 17.02 0.33
C ARG A 248 -10.15 17.68 1.70
N VAL A 249 -8.99 17.58 2.33
CA VAL A 249 -8.72 18.19 3.65
C VAL A 249 -8.98 19.71 3.62
N SER A 250 -8.58 20.41 2.55
CA SER A 250 -8.83 21.84 2.37
C SER A 250 -10.31 22.24 2.41
N ASP A 251 -11.23 21.34 2.02
CA ASP A 251 -12.66 21.63 2.04
C ASP A 251 -13.21 21.77 3.47
N LEU A 252 -12.52 21.25 4.49
CA LEU A 252 -12.89 21.42 5.90
C LEU A 252 -12.77 22.86 6.39
N ARG A 253 -12.01 23.70 5.69
CA ARG A 253 -11.95 25.16 5.93
C ARG A 253 -13.17 25.91 5.40
N HIS A 254 -14.01 25.24 4.60
CA HIS A 254 -15.17 25.80 3.91
C HIS A 254 -16.45 25.05 4.32
N MET A 255 -16.75 25.08 5.61
CA MET A 255 -17.92 24.40 6.20
C MET A 255 -19.27 24.94 5.70
N ASP A 256 -19.27 26.08 5.01
CA ASP A 256 -20.43 26.63 4.29
C ASP A 256 -20.78 25.83 3.02
N THR A 257 -19.78 25.21 2.37
CA THR A 257 -19.95 24.39 1.15
C THR A 257 -19.80 22.88 1.38
N PHE A 258 -19.27 22.49 2.54
CA PHE A 258 -19.00 21.10 2.89
C PHE A 258 -20.28 20.21 2.90
N PRO A 259 -21.43 20.63 3.48
CA PRO A 259 -22.63 19.80 3.51
C PRO A 259 -23.12 19.40 2.11
N GLN A 260 -23.08 20.32 1.15
CA GLN A 260 -23.53 20.09 -0.21
C GLN A 260 -22.61 19.08 -0.93
N LYS A 261 -21.29 19.18 -0.71
CA LYS A 261 -20.34 18.20 -1.27
C LYS A 261 -20.55 16.81 -0.67
N LEU A 262 -20.81 16.73 0.63
CA LEU A 262 -21.02 15.46 1.32
C LEU A 262 -22.34 14.81 0.91
N ASP A 263 -23.41 15.60 0.78
CA ASP A 263 -24.72 15.13 0.29
C ASP A 263 -24.62 14.47 -1.09
N LEU A 264 -23.86 15.08 -2.02
CA LEU A 264 -23.64 14.50 -3.36
C LEU A 264 -22.93 13.14 -3.29
N LEU A 265 -21.92 13.00 -2.43
CA LEU A 265 -21.19 11.72 -2.26
C LEU A 265 -22.06 10.63 -1.63
N LEU A 266 -22.83 10.98 -0.60
CA LEU A 266 -23.73 10.04 0.08
C LEU A 266 -24.90 9.63 -0.83
N SER A 267 -25.43 10.56 -1.61
CA SER A 267 -26.47 10.30 -2.60
C SER A 267 -25.98 9.38 -3.72
N ASP A 268 -24.77 9.58 -4.23
CA ASP A 268 -24.15 8.69 -5.22
C ASP A 268 -23.96 7.28 -4.66
N ALA A 269 -23.49 7.15 -3.41
CA ALA A 269 -23.37 5.86 -2.74
C ALA A 269 -24.73 5.16 -2.56
N ALA A 270 -25.79 5.90 -2.20
CA ALA A 270 -27.13 5.36 -2.03
C ALA A 270 -27.76 4.90 -3.35
N ALA A 271 -27.51 5.64 -4.43
CA ALA A 271 -27.96 5.26 -5.76
C ALA A 271 -27.22 4.02 -6.28
N GLY A 272 -25.93 3.90 -5.96
CA GLY A 272 -25.08 2.80 -6.41
C GLY A 272 -25.27 1.48 -5.64
N PHE A 273 -25.66 1.53 -4.36
CA PHE A 273 -25.71 0.35 -3.50
C PHE A 273 -27.02 0.26 -2.72
N GLN A 274 -27.85 -0.75 -3.04
CA GLN A 274 -29.14 -0.98 -2.36
C GLN A 274 -29.03 -1.20 -0.85
N GLY A 275 -27.86 -1.63 -0.35
CA GLY A 275 -27.58 -1.81 1.07
C GLY A 275 -27.16 -0.54 1.82
N PHE A 276 -27.03 0.60 1.15
CA PHE A 276 -26.63 1.85 1.76
C PHE A 276 -27.83 2.76 2.05
N ASN A 277 -28.28 2.76 3.31
CA ASN A 277 -29.41 3.56 3.76
C ASN A 277 -28.98 5.01 4.06
N TYR A 278 -29.12 5.88 3.06
CA TYR A 278 -28.89 7.31 3.20
C TYR A 278 -30.16 8.06 3.61
N GLY A 279 -30.02 9.05 4.49
CA GLY A 279 -31.10 9.97 4.84
C GLY A 279 -30.59 11.29 5.44
N PRO A 280 -31.47 12.31 5.57
CA PRO A 280 -31.07 13.66 5.99
C PRO A 280 -30.41 13.73 7.38
N GLU A 281 -30.83 12.89 8.32
CA GLU A 281 -30.25 12.86 9.66
C GLU A 281 -28.78 12.37 9.63
N MET A 282 -28.46 11.37 8.79
CA MET A 282 -27.08 10.91 8.62
C MET A 282 -26.18 12.02 8.09
N LEU A 283 -26.66 12.80 7.10
CA LEU A 283 -25.91 13.94 6.57
C LEU A 283 -25.63 14.95 7.69
N LYS A 284 -26.65 15.32 8.47
CA LYS A 284 -26.53 16.28 9.56
C LYS A 284 -25.53 15.82 10.63
N GLU A 285 -25.60 14.55 11.02
CA GLU A 285 -24.67 13.95 11.99
C GLU A 285 -23.22 13.98 11.50
N GLU A 286 -22.98 13.59 10.24
CA GLU A 286 -21.63 13.60 9.67
C GLU A 286 -21.10 15.04 9.50
N VAL A 287 -21.92 16.00 9.08
CA VAL A 287 -21.52 17.42 9.02
C VAL A 287 -21.07 17.94 10.38
N GLU A 288 -21.86 17.72 11.43
CA GLU A 288 -21.51 18.17 12.78
C GLU A 288 -20.28 17.45 13.33
N ARG A 289 -20.11 16.17 12.99
CA ARG A 289 -18.91 15.40 13.34
C ARG A 289 -17.66 15.95 12.66
N TYR A 290 -17.72 16.22 11.36
CA TYR A 290 -16.59 16.75 10.61
C TYR A 290 -16.28 18.20 10.92
N LYS A 291 -17.26 18.98 11.40
CA LYS A 291 -17.01 20.31 11.97
C LYS A 291 -16.06 20.25 13.17
N ARG A 292 -16.30 19.33 14.11
CA ARG A 292 -15.40 19.11 15.27
C ARG A 292 -14.02 18.60 14.83
N PHE A 293 -13.99 17.74 13.82
CA PHE A 293 -12.73 17.28 13.25
C PHE A 293 -11.95 18.37 12.54
N ALA A 294 -12.62 19.31 11.85
CA ALA A 294 -11.98 20.44 11.19
C ALA A 294 -11.22 21.31 12.20
N GLU A 295 -11.87 21.67 13.32
CA GLU A 295 -11.25 22.44 14.40
C GLU A 295 -10.02 21.75 14.98
N ARG A 296 -10.10 20.43 15.21
CA ARG A 296 -8.98 19.63 15.74
C ARG A 296 -7.87 19.42 14.71
N LEU A 297 -8.19 19.31 13.42
CA LEU A 297 -7.25 19.04 12.34
C LEU A 297 -6.48 20.29 11.92
N GLU A 298 -7.07 21.48 12.02
CA GLU A 298 -6.52 22.75 11.55
C GLU A 298 -5.03 22.97 11.85
N PRO A 299 -4.50 22.76 13.08
CA PRO A 299 -3.09 22.97 13.37
C PRO A 299 -2.13 22.01 12.63
N PHE A 300 -2.65 20.92 12.07
CA PHE A 300 -1.87 19.96 11.28
C PHE A 300 -1.92 20.27 9.77
N ILE A 301 -2.89 21.06 9.29
CA ILE A 301 -3.09 21.26 7.85
C ILE A 301 -2.03 22.21 7.28
N ALA A 302 -1.30 21.77 6.26
CA ALA A 302 -0.32 22.58 5.54
C ALA A 302 -0.34 22.33 4.03
N ASP A 303 0.14 23.30 3.23
CA ASP A 303 0.50 23.03 1.84
C ASP A 303 1.77 22.19 1.82
N THR A 304 1.60 20.88 1.86
CA THR A 304 2.72 19.93 1.90
C THR A 304 3.54 19.98 0.62
N VAL A 305 2.96 20.34 -0.53
CA VAL A 305 3.73 20.45 -1.77
C VAL A 305 4.74 21.58 -1.65
N HIS A 306 4.31 22.72 -1.11
CA HIS A 306 5.19 23.85 -0.83
C HIS A 306 6.27 23.47 0.20
N VAL A 307 5.86 22.94 1.36
CA VAL A 307 6.79 22.56 2.45
C VAL A 307 7.85 21.58 1.96
N MET A 308 7.47 20.56 1.19
CA MET A 308 8.41 19.56 0.68
C MET A 308 9.42 20.17 -0.29
N ASN A 309 8.97 20.96 -1.26
CA ASN A 309 9.87 21.59 -2.24
C ASN A 309 10.77 22.67 -1.61
N GLU A 310 10.26 23.44 -0.66
CA GLU A 310 11.06 24.40 0.11
C GLU A 310 12.12 23.70 0.95
N SER A 311 11.76 22.61 1.63
CA SER A 311 12.70 21.79 2.42
C SER A 311 13.81 21.19 1.54
N ILE A 312 13.47 20.74 0.33
CA ILE A 312 14.47 20.28 -0.65
C ILE A 312 15.43 21.42 -1.02
N ALA A 313 14.92 22.63 -1.29
CA ALA A 313 15.73 23.79 -1.62
C ALA A 313 16.65 24.19 -0.46
N GLN A 314 16.18 24.07 0.78
CA GLN A 314 16.92 24.30 2.02
C GLN A 314 17.89 23.16 2.40
N LYS A 315 18.08 22.15 1.54
CA LYS A 315 18.99 21.02 1.76
C LYS A 315 18.62 20.11 2.93
N LYS A 316 17.37 20.17 3.40
CA LYS A 316 16.86 19.19 4.38
C LYS A 316 16.83 17.80 3.78
N LYS A 317 17.17 16.80 4.59
CA LYS A 317 17.10 15.38 4.27
C LYS A 317 15.67 14.89 4.43
N ILE A 318 15.16 14.21 3.40
CA ILE A 318 13.80 13.68 3.34
C ILE A 318 13.84 12.17 3.11
N LEU A 319 13.16 11.43 3.98
CA LEU A 319 12.93 10.00 3.83
C LEU A 319 11.48 9.76 3.46
N VAL A 320 11.24 9.09 2.34
CA VAL A 320 9.90 8.72 1.91
C VAL A 320 9.55 7.32 2.38
N GLU A 321 8.41 7.20 3.05
CA GLU A 321 7.85 5.94 3.53
C GLU A 321 6.78 5.42 2.55
N GLY A 322 7.08 4.29 1.89
CA GLY A 322 6.10 3.56 1.08
C GLY A 322 5.04 2.87 1.94
N GLY A 323 3.76 3.03 1.61
CA GLY A 323 2.66 2.45 2.36
C GLY A 323 2.45 0.93 2.16
N GLN A 324 2.60 0.43 0.92
CA GLN A 324 2.53 -1.00 0.59
C GLN A 324 3.78 -1.40 -0.22
N ALA A 325 3.62 -2.27 -1.21
CA ALA A 325 4.70 -2.85 -1.98
C ALA A 325 4.36 -2.89 -3.46
N THR A 326 5.38 -2.98 -4.30
CA THR A 326 5.25 -2.83 -5.76
C THR A 326 4.37 -3.89 -6.41
N MET A 327 4.28 -5.11 -5.87
CA MET A 327 3.39 -6.14 -6.45
C MET A 327 1.91 -5.92 -6.11
N LEU A 328 1.60 -4.95 -5.24
CA LEU A 328 0.25 -4.46 -4.97
C LEU A 328 -0.06 -3.14 -5.69
N ASP A 329 0.82 -2.67 -6.58
CA ASP A 329 0.58 -1.45 -7.35
C ASP A 329 -0.61 -1.62 -8.30
N ILE A 330 -1.44 -0.58 -8.43
CA ILE A 330 -2.63 -0.59 -9.27
C ILE A 330 -2.32 -0.89 -10.74
N ASP A 331 -1.15 -0.46 -11.22
CA ASP A 331 -0.73 -0.63 -12.61
C ASP A 331 0.23 -1.81 -12.79
N PHE A 332 1.20 -1.93 -11.89
CA PHE A 332 2.32 -2.89 -12.04
C PHE A 332 2.17 -4.17 -11.22
N GLY A 333 1.16 -4.23 -10.34
CA GLY A 333 0.89 -5.37 -9.48
C GLY A 333 0.08 -6.47 -10.17
N THR A 334 -0.32 -7.46 -9.37
CA THR A 334 -1.13 -8.60 -9.83
C THR A 334 -2.62 -8.26 -9.96
N PHE A 335 -2.97 -7.32 -10.86
CA PHE A 335 -4.35 -6.86 -11.05
C PHE A 335 -5.31 -8.03 -11.36
N PRO A 336 -6.54 -8.08 -10.78
CA PRO A 336 -7.17 -7.06 -9.91
C PRO A 336 -6.82 -7.16 -8.41
N PHE A 337 -5.95 -8.09 -8.02
CA PHE A 337 -5.55 -8.36 -6.63
C PHE A 337 -4.48 -7.39 -6.12
N VAL A 338 -4.79 -6.10 -6.17
CA VAL A 338 -3.88 -4.98 -5.91
C VAL A 338 -4.56 -3.92 -5.03
N THR A 339 -3.80 -2.93 -4.55
CA THR A 339 -4.39 -1.73 -3.93
C THR A 339 -4.77 -0.70 -4.99
N SER A 340 -5.63 0.26 -4.62
CA SER A 340 -6.08 1.34 -5.52
C SER A 340 -5.12 2.53 -5.58
N SER A 341 -3.86 2.34 -5.17
CA SER A 341 -2.82 3.36 -5.15
C SER A 341 -1.56 2.84 -5.85
N SER A 342 -0.53 3.69 -5.94
CA SER A 342 0.73 3.35 -6.60
C SER A 342 1.88 3.28 -5.59
N PRO A 343 2.19 2.12 -4.98
CA PRO A 343 3.33 1.94 -4.09
C PRO A 343 4.69 1.93 -4.79
N SER A 344 4.72 1.99 -6.12
CA SER A 344 5.94 2.19 -6.90
C SER A 344 6.57 3.58 -6.70
N ALA A 345 7.81 3.73 -7.15
CA ALA A 345 8.57 4.98 -7.02
C ALA A 345 7.87 6.18 -7.70
N GLY A 346 7.08 5.95 -8.75
CA GLY A 346 6.28 6.99 -9.40
C GLY A 346 5.25 7.62 -8.45
N GLY A 347 4.69 6.82 -7.54
CA GLY A 347 3.74 7.27 -6.51
C GLY A 347 4.34 8.29 -5.54
N ILE A 348 5.66 8.28 -5.36
CA ILE A 348 6.35 9.29 -4.54
C ILE A 348 6.18 10.68 -5.16
N CYS A 349 6.39 10.79 -6.48
CA CYS A 349 6.33 12.06 -7.19
C CYS A 349 4.89 12.61 -7.18
N THR A 350 3.92 11.76 -7.53
CA THR A 350 2.51 12.14 -7.61
C THR A 350 1.90 12.39 -6.22
N GLY A 351 2.41 11.71 -5.20
CA GLY A 351 1.89 11.75 -3.83
C GLY A 351 2.48 12.83 -2.91
N LEU A 352 3.63 13.42 -3.28
CA LEU A 352 4.29 14.48 -2.52
C LEU A 352 4.47 15.78 -3.32
N GLY A 353 4.23 15.76 -4.64
CA GLY A 353 4.43 16.92 -5.50
C GLY A 353 5.91 17.29 -5.71
N ILE A 354 6.78 16.29 -5.73
CA ILE A 354 8.23 16.46 -5.95
C ILE A 354 8.62 16.01 -7.35
N ALA A 355 9.61 16.69 -7.94
CA ALA A 355 10.07 16.38 -9.30
C ALA A 355 10.84 15.05 -9.34
N PRO A 356 10.66 14.18 -10.36
CA PRO A 356 11.36 12.90 -10.43
C PRO A 356 12.88 12.98 -10.31
N ARG A 357 13.49 14.06 -10.82
CA ARG A 357 14.94 14.31 -10.78
C ARG A 357 15.51 14.52 -9.37
N VAL A 358 14.67 14.83 -8.37
CA VAL A 358 15.14 15.05 -7.00
C VAL A 358 15.25 13.76 -6.20
N LEU A 359 14.60 12.69 -6.66
CA LEU A 359 14.70 11.37 -6.03
C LEU A 359 16.12 10.84 -6.21
N GLY A 360 16.76 10.46 -5.10
CA GLY A 360 18.03 9.78 -5.10
C GLY A 360 17.84 8.29 -4.83
N ASP A 361 18.34 7.84 -3.67
CA ASP A 361 18.41 6.42 -3.33
C ASP A 361 17.04 5.83 -3.01
N LEU A 362 16.74 4.70 -3.65
CA LEU A 362 15.54 3.91 -3.41
C LEU A 362 15.94 2.58 -2.78
N ILE A 363 15.55 2.39 -1.52
CA ILE A 363 15.81 1.19 -0.75
C ILE A 363 14.61 0.25 -0.90
N GLY A 364 14.83 -0.88 -1.58
CA GLY A 364 13.85 -1.95 -1.72
C GLY A 364 13.92 -2.91 -0.54
N VAL A 365 12.80 -3.07 0.18
CA VAL A 365 12.68 -4.01 1.30
C VAL A 365 12.09 -5.33 0.81
N PHE A 366 12.79 -6.42 1.11
CA PHE A 366 12.40 -7.78 0.76
C PHE A 366 12.23 -8.60 2.04
N GLY A 367 11.07 -9.25 2.18
CA GLY A 367 10.91 -10.31 3.16
C GLY A 367 11.70 -11.55 2.73
N VAL A 368 12.29 -12.25 3.70
CA VAL A 368 12.97 -13.54 3.50
C VAL A 368 12.00 -14.57 2.89
N VAL A 369 10.72 -14.45 3.23
CA VAL A 369 9.61 -15.22 2.68
C VAL A 369 8.63 -14.25 2.03
N SER A 370 8.13 -14.60 0.84
CA SER A 370 7.04 -13.87 0.21
C SER A 370 5.72 -14.20 0.91
N ILE A 371 5.10 -13.20 1.52
CA ILE A 371 3.78 -13.31 2.16
C ILE A 371 2.80 -12.51 1.30
N CYS A 372 1.70 -13.14 0.90
CA CYS A 372 0.60 -12.46 0.24
C CYS A 372 -0.67 -12.67 1.05
N HIS A 373 -1.24 -11.57 1.56
CA HIS A 373 -2.51 -11.60 2.29
C HIS A 373 -3.74 -11.63 1.37
N VAL A 374 -3.54 -11.48 0.06
CA VAL A 374 -4.59 -11.61 -0.95
C VAL A 374 -4.71 -13.08 -1.36
N LYS A 375 -5.94 -13.61 -1.35
CA LYS A 375 -6.17 -15.00 -1.79
C LYS A 375 -6.05 -15.08 -3.32
N PHE A 376 -4.93 -15.59 -3.81
CA PHE A 376 -4.84 -16.11 -5.18
C PHE A 376 -5.72 -17.37 -5.28
N TRP A 377 -6.91 -17.26 -5.88
CA TRP A 377 -7.67 -18.43 -6.27
C TRP A 377 -7.15 -18.97 -7.61
N LYS A 378 -6.79 -20.26 -7.63
CA LYS A 378 -6.43 -21.08 -8.80
C LYS A 378 -5.42 -20.45 -9.79
N LEU A 379 -4.17 -20.29 -9.38
CA LEU A 379 -3.04 -20.41 -10.31
C LEU A 379 -2.69 -21.90 -10.48
N SER A 380 -3.60 -22.68 -11.06
CA SER A 380 -3.28 -24.03 -11.58
C SER A 380 -2.86 -24.00 -13.06
N GLU A 381 -2.76 -22.80 -13.67
CA GLU A 381 -2.43 -22.65 -15.10
C GLU A 381 -1.21 -21.74 -15.38
N PHE A 382 -0.58 -21.16 -14.36
CA PHE A 382 0.76 -20.58 -14.55
C PHE A 382 1.81 -21.65 -14.25
N THR A 383 2.48 -22.08 -15.30
CA THR A 383 3.71 -22.87 -15.22
C THR A 383 4.69 -22.17 -14.27
N PRO A 384 5.24 -22.86 -13.27
CA PRO A 384 6.22 -22.26 -12.38
C PRO A 384 7.50 -22.03 -13.17
N TYR A 385 7.78 -20.78 -13.54
CA TYR A 385 9.15 -20.34 -13.71
C TYR A 385 9.76 -20.21 -12.30
N THR A 386 10.10 -21.36 -11.71
CA THR A 386 11.08 -21.42 -10.61
C THR A 386 12.39 -20.88 -11.15
N THR A 387 12.65 -19.59 -10.93
CA THR A 387 14.00 -19.05 -10.95
C THR A 387 14.47 -19.05 -9.51
N THR A 388 15.21 -20.09 -9.14
CA THR A 388 16.07 -20.09 -7.96
C THR A 388 17.10 -18.98 -8.13
N CYS A 389 17.12 -18.01 -7.20
CA CYS A 389 18.24 -17.09 -7.01
C CYS A 389 19.41 -17.80 -6.32
#